data_AF-A0A958GEQ6-F1
#
_entry.id   AF-A0A958GEQ6-F1
#
_cell.length_a   1.000
_cell.length_b   1.000
_cell.length_c   1.000
_cell.angle_alpha   90.00
_cell.angle_beta   90.00
_cell.angle_gamma   90.00
#
_symmetry.space_group_name_H-M   'P 1'
#
loop_
_entity.id
_entity.type
_entity.pdbx_description
1 polymer ?
#
loop_
_entity_poly.entity_id
_entity_poly.type
_entity_poly.pdbx_seq_one_letter_code
_entity_poly.pdbx_strand_id
1 'polypeptide(L)'
;MLFSKQRVTKVIEEQVNSELDTLAMPDKKPWKRINAVAGLILALSFGAPGKFSKNQETDQNTVITASLLENVSPVCAYADEKASVDDQQKLPRIKPEYDPEELKKLGVDAELQAKIDMAIDKGVQFFRDNFDEKRKSWVKAYNEKKFYSGGQHALSLYALLSAGVDPEDPMILDSLDSKVFKNGLKGFNRTYSQSVAGLAQIAFIRAVLNKYSDKFKMPNVLKRRVMDSLKKIKSHVEEIEQVMYDKGGWEYPGHSEVHNQPVDLSNTQYGIYFLYEAKRLVKNQKEKFKDQFDPNFTVPNEPFVKTLDYILSSQRDSVGDVKIYREQPDPRYAPIVQQVPARGWGYILDYRTATSSMTFAALICLTAIKDTYLTDDKLKEDKETLKKIDAAILSGVAWITHRFRADGNQVDEGAEPEHWKLYAMCNLERFSSLAGINFYTQTLEDGRTWQRFWYKEGAEFLINFQHSTEGSWPVADELFSSKAIEAAFALLFLNRHTEKSKTPVLPEAPVTTGGNTTE
;
A
#
# COMPACT_ATOMS: atom_id res chain seq x y z
N MET A 1 -8.49 -2.01 -56.78
CA MET A 1 -9.10 -0.66 -56.77
C MET A 1 -8.89 -0.07 -55.38
N LEU A 2 -7.91 0.82 -55.21
CA LEU A 2 -7.61 1.47 -53.92
C LEU A 2 -8.40 2.78 -53.83
N PHE A 3 -9.38 2.84 -52.93
CA PHE A 3 -10.07 4.09 -52.61
C PHE A 3 -9.21 4.90 -51.62
N SER A 4 -9.04 6.19 -51.87
CA SER A 4 -8.30 7.09 -50.98
C SER A 4 -8.97 7.16 -49.61
N LYS A 5 -8.18 7.07 -48.52
CA LYS A 5 -8.61 7.15 -47.11
C LYS A 5 -9.65 8.24 -46.82
N GLN A 6 -9.50 9.41 -47.45
CA GLN A 6 -10.43 10.55 -47.34
C GLN A 6 -11.86 10.25 -47.82
N ARG A 7 -12.03 9.37 -48.81
CA ARG A 7 -13.34 9.03 -49.38
C ARG A 7 -14.12 8.08 -48.48
N VAL A 8 -13.43 7.18 -47.78
CA VAL A 8 -14.04 6.27 -46.80
C VAL A 8 -14.48 7.04 -45.56
N THR A 9 -13.64 7.94 -45.04
CA THR A 9 -14.01 8.81 -43.90
C THR A 9 -15.24 9.66 -44.22
N LYS A 10 -15.30 10.28 -45.40
CA LYS A 10 -16.43 11.11 -45.80
C LYS A 10 -17.75 10.32 -45.92
N VAL A 11 -17.70 9.10 -46.45
CA VAL A 11 -18.90 8.24 -46.56
C VAL A 11 -19.39 7.81 -45.17
N ILE A 12 -18.49 7.50 -44.24
CA ILE A 12 -18.88 7.16 -42.86
C ILE A 12 -19.48 8.38 -42.15
N GLU A 13 -18.89 9.56 -42.30
CA GLU A 13 -19.44 10.81 -41.73
C GLU A 13 -20.82 11.15 -42.30
N GLU A 14 -21.00 11.06 -43.63
CA GLU A 14 -22.29 11.32 -44.27
C GLU A 14 -23.36 10.32 -43.81
N GLN A 15 -23.00 9.05 -43.61
CA GLN A 15 -23.94 8.01 -43.21
C GLN A 15 -24.31 8.07 -41.72
N VAL A 16 -23.34 8.38 -40.84
CA VAL A 16 -23.59 8.63 -39.41
C VAL A 16 -24.47 9.86 -39.24
N ASN A 17 -24.20 10.96 -39.95
CA ASN A 17 -25.02 12.17 -39.88
C ASN A 17 -26.43 11.95 -40.43
N SER A 18 -26.57 11.22 -41.54
CA SER A 18 -27.89 10.85 -42.09
C SER A 18 -28.72 10.04 -41.11
N GLU A 19 -28.13 9.10 -40.36
CA GLU A 19 -28.87 8.30 -39.39
C GLU A 19 -29.19 9.10 -38.12
N LEU A 20 -28.29 9.97 -37.67
CA LEU A 20 -28.53 10.89 -36.55
C LEU A 20 -29.67 11.88 -36.85
N ASP A 21 -29.77 12.35 -38.09
CA ASP A 21 -30.85 13.25 -38.53
C ASP A 21 -32.20 12.53 -38.63
N THR A 22 -32.22 11.24 -38.97
CA THR A 22 -33.46 10.42 -38.92
C THR A 22 -33.90 10.09 -37.50
N LEU A 23 -32.99 10.11 -36.52
CA LEU A 23 -33.27 9.92 -35.10
C LEU A 23 -33.67 11.26 -34.45
N ALA A 24 -34.75 11.87 -34.94
CA ALA A 24 -35.38 13.02 -34.30
C ALA A 24 -35.90 12.64 -32.89
N MET A 25 -35.05 12.75 -31.87
CA MET A 25 -35.41 12.59 -30.46
C MET A 25 -35.16 13.91 -29.73
N PRO A 26 -36.21 14.74 -29.52
CA PRO A 26 -36.03 16.11 -29.03
C PRO A 26 -35.55 16.22 -27.57
N ASP A 27 -35.69 15.18 -26.72
CA ASP A 27 -35.69 15.40 -25.26
C ASP A 27 -34.96 14.36 -24.38
N LYS A 28 -33.84 13.73 -24.79
CA LYS A 28 -33.08 12.86 -23.86
C LYS A 28 -31.56 13.04 -23.84
N LYS A 29 -31.05 12.89 -22.61
CA LYS A 29 -29.70 13.15 -22.09
C LYS A 29 -28.55 12.58 -22.98
N PRO A 30 -27.39 13.25 -23.03
CA PRO A 30 -26.26 12.95 -23.93
C PRO A 30 -25.80 11.48 -23.98
N TRP A 31 -25.89 10.76 -22.86
CA TRP A 31 -25.43 9.36 -22.76
C TRP A 31 -26.19 8.38 -23.67
N LYS A 32 -27.44 8.67 -24.04
CA LYS A 32 -28.19 7.82 -24.99
C LYS A 32 -27.69 7.95 -26.42
N ARG A 33 -27.17 9.12 -26.80
CA ARG A 33 -26.53 9.34 -28.11
C ARG A 33 -25.22 8.57 -28.20
N ILE A 34 -24.43 8.57 -27.12
CA ILE A 34 -23.16 7.82 -27.02
C ILE A 34 -23.40 6.31 -27.18
N ASN A 35 -24.39 5.75 -26.49
CA ASN A 35 -24.71 4.32 -26.60
C ASN A 35 -25.27 3.94 -27.98
N ALA A 36 -26.01 4.83 -28.64
CA ALA A 36 -26.50 4.59 -30.00
C ALA A 36 -25.33 4.59 -31.01
N VAL A 37 -24.40 5.54 -30.90
CA VAL A 37 -23.20 5.61 -31.75
C VAL A 37 -22.29 4.39 -31.51
N ALA A 38 -22.08 3.99 -30.25
CA ALA A 38 -21.32 2.79 -29.91
C ALA A 38 -21.97 1.51 -30.47
N GLY A 39 -23.30 1.40 -30.40
CA GLY A 39 -24.06 0.30 -30.99
C GLY A 39 -23.95 0.25 -32.51
N LEU A 40 -23.95 1.41 -33.19
CA LEU A 40 -23.79 1.51 -34.64
C LEU A 40 -22.39 1.09 -35.10
N ILE A 41 -21.36 1.54 -34.38
CA ILE A 41 -19.96 1.17 -34.64
C ILE A 41 -19.79 -0.35 -34.49
N LEU A 42 -20.39 -0.94 -33.45
CA LEU A 42 -20.41 -2.40 -33.25
C LEU A 42 -21.14 -3.14 -34.37
N ALA A 43 -22.32 -2.67 -34.79
CA ALA A 43 -23.08 -3.30 -35.87
C ALA A 43 -22.33 -3.25 -37.22
N LEU A 44 -21.67 -2.14 -37.52
CA LEU A 44 -20.85 -1.98 -38.73
C LEU A 44 -19.55 -2.80 -38.68
N SER A 45 -18.99 -3.02 -37.49
CA SER A 45 -17.76 -3.80 -37.31
C SER A 45 -17.98 -5.31 -37.42
N PHE A 46 -19.19 -5.80 -37.13
CA PHE A 46 -19.46 -7.23 -37.05
C PHE A 46 -20.36 -7.80 -38.16
N GLY A 47 -21.09 -6.95 -38.91
CA GLY A 47 -21.94 -7.39 -40.03
C GLY A 47 -23.13 -8.28 -39.61
N ALA A 48 -24.26 -8.16 -40.30
CA ALA A 48 -25.40 -9.05 -40.06
C ALA A 48 -25.04 -10.52 -40.42
N PRO A 49 -25.61 -11.53 -39.73
CA PRO A 49 -25.18 -12.93 -39.86
C PRO A 49 -25.61 -13.53 -41.21
N GLY A 50 -24.74 -13.38 -42.22
CA GLY A 50 -24.78 -14.11 -43.47
C GLY A 50 -23.69 -15.18 -43.50
N LYS A 51 -24.03 -16.40 -43.91
CA LYS A 51 -23.13 -17.56 -44.00
C LYS A 51 -21.83 -17.23 -44.76
N PHE A 52 -20.71 -17.17 -44.05
CA PHE A 52 -19.37 -17.15 -44.66
C PHE A 52 -18.73 -18.54 -44.60
N SER A 53 -18.33 -19.03 -45.78
CA SER A 53 -17.53 -20.23 -45.97
C SER A 53 -16.09 -19.98 -45.52
N LYS A 54 -15.50 -20.99 -44.88
CA LYS A 54 -14.06 -21.04 -44.55
C LYS A 54 -13.22 -20.82 -45.81
N ASN A 55 -12.61 -19.65 -45.95
CA ASN A 55 -11.20 -19.44 -46.27
C ASN A 55 -10.94 -17.95 -46.55
N GLN A 56 -9.81 -17.47 -46.00
CA GLN A 56 -9.11 -16.19 -46.23
C GLN A 56 -9.43 -14.96 -45.35
N GLU A 57 -8.31 -14.40 -44.85
CA GLU A 57 -8.03 -13.05 -44.31
C GLU A 57 -8.51 -12.67 -42.90
N THR A 58 -7.62 -12.86 -41.92
CA THR A 58 -7.71 -12.35 -40.54
C THR A 58 -6.84 -11.10 -40.26
N ASP A 59 -6.09 -10.57 -41.22
CA ASP A 59 -5.12 -9.50 -40.93
C ASP A 59 -5.63 -8.06 -41.15
N GLN A 60 -6.65 -7.84 -41.99
CA GLN A 60 -7.10 -6.47 -42.28
C GLN A 60 -8.12 -5.91 -41.25
N ASN A 61 -8.98 -6.76 -40.68
CA ASN A 61 -9.99 -6.31 -39.71
C ASN A 61 -9.39 -5.91 -38.35
N THR A 62 -8.27 -6.52 -37.96
CA THR A 62 -7.57 -6.22 -36.70
C THR A 62 -6.93 -4.82 -36.74
N VAL A 63 -6.40 -4.41 -37.89
CA VAL A 63 -5.74 -3.09 -38.07
C VAL A 63 -6.76 -1.94 -38.08
N ILE A 64 -7.95 -2.16 -38.65
CA ILE A 64 -9.02 -1.15 -38.66
C ILE A 64 -9.59 -0.94 -37.26
N THR A 65 -9.76 -2.01 -36.49
CA THR A 65 -10.30 -1.94 -35.11
C THR A 65 -9.31 -1.25 -34.16
N ALA A 66 -8.01 -1.51 -34.30
CA ALA A 66 -6.97 -0.84 -33.51
C ALA A 66 -6.88 0.67 -33.82
N SER A 67 -6.94 1.05 -35.10
CA SER A 67 -6.89 2.46 -35.51
C SER A 67 -8.14 3.25 -35.11
N LEU A 68 -9.32 2.61 -35.04
CA LEU A 68 -10.54 3.23 -34.51
C LEU A 68 -10.43 3.45 -32.99
N LEU A 69 -9.97 2.45 -32.22
CA LEU A 69 -9.79 2.57 -30.77
C LEU A 69 -8.78 3.65 -30.36
N GLU A 70 -7.69 3.82 -31.11
CA GLU A 70 -6.70 4.90 -30.88
C GLU A 70 -7.30 6.31 -31.11
N ASN A 71 -8.30 6.45 -31.99
CA ASN A 71 -8.91 7.74 -32.31
C ASN A 71 -10.15 8.08 -31.45
N VAL A 72 -10.76 7.11 -30.74
CA VAL A 72 -11.86 7.39 -29.79
C VAL A 72 -11.35 7.71 -28.38
N SER A 73 -10.14 7.26 -28.02
CA SER A 73 -9.52 7.51 -26.71
C SER A 73 -9.41 9.00 -26.32
N PRO A 74 -9.13 9.96 -27.23
CA PRO A 74 -9.09 11.38 -26.87
C PRO A 74 -10.46 12.03 -26.67
N VAL A 75 -11.54 11.44 -27.19
CA VAL A 75 -12.88 12.05 -27.16
C VAL A 75 -13.58 11.81 -25.81
N CYS A 76 -13.17 10.79 -25.06
CA CYS A 76 -13.63 10.57 -23.68
C CYS A 76 -12.91 11.45 -22.64
N ALA A 77 -11.84 12.16 -23.01
CA ALA A 77 -11.05 13.00 -22.11
C ALA A 77 -11.48 14.48 -22.08
N TYR A 78 -12.47 14.89 -22.88
CA TYR A 78 -12.86 16.31 -23.01
C TYR A 78 -14.25 16.66 -22.46
N ALA A 79 -14.82 15.77 -21.64
CA ALA A 79 -16.05 16.03 -20.88
C ALA A 79 -15.79 15.98 -19.37
N ASP A 80 -14.68 16.57 -18.91
CA ASP A 80 -14.60 17.11 -17.55
C ASP A 80 -15.44 18.39 -17.51
N GLU A 81 -16.75 18.21 -17.47
CA GLU A 81 -17.67 19.25 -17.06
C GLU A 81 -17.23 19.76 -15.69
N LYS A 82 -17.12 21.08 -15.58
CA LYS A 82 -17.07 21.86 -14.34
C LYS A 82 -18.29 21.54 -13.47
N ALA A 83 -18.34 20.34 -12.88
CA ALA A 83 -19.10 20.11 -11.67
C ALA A 83 -18.49 21.06 -10.64
N SER A 84 -19.28 22.05 -10.23
CA SER A 84 -18.89 23.09 -9.29
C SER A 84 -18.29 22.46 -8.03
N VAL A 85 -16.98 22.58 -7.89
CA VAL A 85 -16.19 22.18 -6.72
C VAL A 85 -16.60 22.99 -5.46
N ASP A 86 -17.41 24.03 -5.61
CA ASP A 86 -17.71 25.01 -4.57
C ASP A 86 -18.68 24.57 -3.47
N ASP A 87 -19.35 23.41 -3.58
CA ASP A 87 -20.36 23.00 -2.57
C ASP A 87 -20.10 21.61 -1.94
N GLN A 88 -18.94 21.00 -2.21
CA GLN A 88 -18.50 19.86 -1.41
C GLN A 88 -18.04 20.39 -0.05
N GLN A 89 -18.91 20.25 0.94
CA GLN A 89 -18.58 20.40 2.36
C GLN A 89 -17.25 19.69 2.61
N LYS A 90 -16.16 20.47 2.74
CA LYS A 90 -14.81 19.92 2.88
C LYS A 90 -14.85 18.91 4.02
N LEU A 91 -14.53 17.66 3.72
CA LEU A 91 -14.53 16.61 4.73
C LEU A 91 -13.59 17.03 5.86
N PRO A 92 -14.03 17.00 7.12
CA PRO A 92 -13.20 17.40 8.24
C PRO A 92 -12.06 16.38 8.40
N ARG A 93 -10.94 16.68 7.75
CA ARG A 93 -9.69 15.92 7.80
C ARG A 93 -8.60 16.83 8.33
N ILE A 94 -7.92 16.36 9.36
CA ILE A 94 -6.72 16.97 9.90
C ILE A 94 -5.59 16.61 8.93
N LYS A 95 -5.31 17.50 7.98
CA LYS A 95 -4.24 17.27 7.02
C LYS A 95 -2.89 17.27 7.76
N PRO A 96 -2.06 16.24 7.57
CA PRO A 96 -0.69 16.31 8.06
C PRO A 96 0.03 17.50 7.39
N GLU A 97 0.69 18.33 8.19
CA GLU A 97 1.60 19.34 7.67
C GLU A 97 2.91 18.65 7.31
N TYR A 98 3.21 18.58 6.02
CA TYR A 98 4.50 18.08 5.54
C TYR A 98 5.47 19.24 5.37
N ASP A 99 6.71 19.04 5.81
CA ASP A 99 7.81 19.94 5.49
C ASP A 99 8.04 19.95 3.97
N PRO A 100 7.97 21.12 3.30
CA PRO A 100 8.22 21.23 1.86
C PRO A 100 9.58 20.66 1.42
N GLU A 101 10.62 20.76 2.25
CA GLU A 101 11.93 20.20 1.91
C GLU A 101 11.93 18.67 1.98
N GLU A 102 11.16 18.07 2.88
CA GLU A 102 10.97 16.61 2.91
C GLU A 102 10.15 16.11 1.71
N LEU A 103 9.12 16.86 1.27
CA LEU A 103 8.38 16.52 0.04
C LEU A 103 9.28 16.60 -1.21
N LYS A 104 10.14 17.61 -1.28
CA LYS A 104 11.10 17.77 -2.37
C LYS A 104 12.09 16.61 -2.47
N LYS A 105 12.58 16.09 -1.34
CA LYS A 105 13.43 14.88 -1.31
C LYS A 105 12.71 13.64 -1.85
N LEU A 106 11.39 13.59 -1.73
CA LEU A 106 10.53 12.54 -2.28
C LEU A 106 10.06 12.81 -3.71
N GLY A 107 10.57 13.88 -4.35
CA GLY A 107 10.19 14.26 -5.72
C GLY A 107 8.77 14.83 -5.84
N VAL A 108 8.15 15.24 -4.73
CA VAL A 108 6.79 15.77 -4.69
C VAL A 108 6.83 17.29 -4.63
N ASP A 109 6.24 17.93 -5.64
CA ASP A 109 5.99 19.37 -5.65
C ASP A 109 4.59 19.70 -5.10
N ALA A 110 4.28 20.99 -4.97
CA ALA A 110 3.00 21.45 -4.44
C ALA A 110 1.80 21.07 -5.31
N GLU A 111 1.98 20.96 -6.64
CA GLU A 111 0.90 20.57 -7.56
C GLU A 111 0.56 19.09 -7.36
N LEU A 112 1.57 18.22 -7.33
CA LEU A 112 1.38 16.80 -7.07
C LEU A 112 0.81 16.58 -5.66
N GLN A 113 1.28 17.32 -4.65
CA GLN A 113 0.72 17.23 -3.29
C GLN A 113 -0.78 17.57 -3.26
N ALA A 114 -1.22 18.59 -4.02
CA ALA A 114 -2.63 18.92 -4.12
C ALA A 114 -3.45 17.78 -4.77
N LYS A 115 -2.91 17.12 -5.80
CA LYS A 115 -3.54 15.95 -6.43
C LYS A 115 -3.61 14.75 -5.47
N ILE A 116 -2.55 14.52 -4.69
CA ILE A 116 -2.51 13.50 -3.63
C ILE A 116 -3.63 13.77 -2.60
N ASP A 117 -3.73 15.00 -2.12
CA ASP A 117 -4.77 15.39 -1.16
C ASP A 117 -6.18 15.14 -1.70
N MET A 118 -6.44 15.50 -2.97
CA MET A 118 -7.72 15.24 -3.62
C MET A 118 -8.01 13.73 -3.74
N ALA A 119 -7.01 12.92 -4.06
CA ALA A 119 -7.17 11.47 -4.13
C ALA A 119 -7.48 10.86 -2.75
N ILE A 120 -6.82 11.35 -1.69
CA ILE A 120 -7.11 10.97 -0.30
C ILE A 120 -8.55 11.35 0.06
N ASP A 121 -8.97 12.57 -0.22
CA ASP A 121 -10.31 13.06 0.13
C ASP A 121 -11.41 12.22 -0.56
N LYS A 122 -11.21 11.85 -1.83
CA LYS A 122 -12.08 10.91 -2.55
C LYS A 122 -12.12 9.53 -1.92
N GLY A 123 -10.97 8.99 -1.50
CA GLY A 123 -10.89 7.70 -0.80
C GLY A 123 -11.58 7.74 0.57
N VAL A 124 -11.48 8.85 1.30
CA VAL A 124 -12.24 9.05 2.56
C VAL A 124 -13.74 9.11 2.29
N GLN A 125 -14.17 9.82 1.24
CA GLN A 125 -15.59 9.87 0.85
C GLN A 125 -16.13 8.47 0.52
N PHE A 126 -15.37 7.67 -0.23
CA PHE A 126 -15.72 6.28 -0.54
C PHE A 126 -16.06 5.47 0.72
N PHE A 127 -15.24 5.59 1.77
CA PHE A 127 -15.48 4.90 3.04
C PHE A 127 -16.72 5.43 3.76
N ARG A 128 -17.00 6.74 3.72
CA ARG A 128 -18.23 7.29 4.30
C ARG A 128 -19.47 6.75 3.60
N ASP A 129 -19.46 6.76 2.27
CA ASP A 129 -20.59 6.28 1.45
C ASP A 129 -20.85 4.77 1.63
N ASN A 130 -19.82 4.03 2.05
CA ASN A 130 -19.90 2.59 2.27
C ASN A 130 -19.92 2.19 3.76
N PHE A 131 -20.05 3.15 4.68
CA PHE A 131 -20.19 2.84 6.10
C PHE A 131 -21.60 2.34 6.41
N ASP A 132 -21.69 1.15 7.00
CA ASP A 132 -22.96 0.59 7.47
C ASP A 132 -23.22 1.07 8.90
N GLU A 133 -24.08 2.07 9.07
CA GLU A 133 -24.44 2.64 10.37
C GLU A 133 -25.03 1.60 11.34
N LYS A 134 -25.78 0.61 10.84
CA LYS A 134 -26.40 -0.41 11.70
C LYS A 134 -25.35 -1.36 12.26
N ARG A 135 -24.35 -1.71 11.46
CA ARG A 135 -23.26 -2.61 11.86
C ARG A 135 -22.07 -1.86 12.46
N LYS A 136 -22.02 -0.54 12.27
CA LYS A 136 -20.89 0.33 12.57
C LYS A 136 -19.60 -0.18 11.91
N SER A 137 -19.68 -0.57 10.64
CA SER A 137 -18.55 -1.17 9.90
C SER A 137 -18.61 -0.96 8.38
N TRP A 138 -17.48 -1.15 7.71
CA TRP A 138 -17.38 -1.14 6.23
C TRP A 138 -17.58 -2.51 5.59
N VAL A 139 -18.12 -3.47 6.34
CA VAL A 139 -18.32 -4.84 5.85
C VAL A 139 -19.82 -5.08 5.70
N LYS A 140 -20.29 -5.12 4.45
CA LYS A 140 -21.72 -5.22 4.07
C LYS A 140 -22.45 -6.45 4.64
N ALA A 141 -21.72 -7.50 5.01
CA ALA A 141 -22.18 -8.59 5.85
C ALA A 141 -20.97 -9.29 6.49
N TYR A 142 -21.01 -9.54 7.81
CA TYR A 142 -20.19 -10.61 8.39
C TYR A 142 -20.74 -11.93 7.86
N ASN A 143 -20.39 -12.30 6.64
CA ASN A 143 -20.43 -13.71 6.31
C ASN A 143 -19.26 -14.29 7.10
N GLU A 144 -19.54 -14.96 8.22
CA GLU A 144 -18.52 -15.59 9.06
C GLU A 144 -17.64 -16.59 8.25
N LYS A 145 -18.14 -17.03 7.09
CA LYS A 145 -17.38 -17.82 6.10
C LYS A 145 -16.37 -17.02 5.27
N LYS A 146 -16.43 -15.69 5.24
CA LYS A 146 -15.43 -14.85 4.56
C LYS A 146 -14.31 -14.52 5.55
N PHE A 147 -13.14 -15.09 5.28
CA PHE A 147 -12.07 -15.33 6.24
C PHE A 147 -11.51 -14.08 6.98
N TYR A 148 -11.80 -12.83 6.63
CA TYR A 148 -11.12 -11.67 7.26
C TYR A 148 -11.98 -10.42 7.49
N SER A 149 -13.29 -10.55 7.70
CA SER A 149 -14.17 -9.38 7.91
C SER A 149 -13.71 -8.47 9.06
N GLY A 150 -13.25 -9.03 10.17
CA GLY A 150 -12.72 -8.27 11.30
C GLY A 150 -11.46 -7.47 10.93
N GLY A 151 -10.51 -8.13 10.25
CA GLY A 151 -9.29 -7.48 9.77
C GLY A 151 -9.56 -6.42 8.70
N GLN A 152 -10.49 -6.65 7.77
CA GLN A 152 -10.90 -5.65 6.77
C GLN A 152 -11.51 -4.41 7.43
N HIS A 153 -12.40 -4.59 8.43
CA HIS A 153 -12.97 -3.48 9.16
C HIS A 153 -11.90 -2.69 9.92
N ALA A 154 -11.00 -3.39 10.61
CA ALA A 154 -9.88 -2.76 11.30
C ALA A 154 -8.93 -2.02 10.35
N LEU A 155 -8.65 -2.59 9.17
CA LEU A 155 -7.79 -1.98 8.16
C LEU A 155 -8.40 -0.68 7.62
N SER A 156 -9.72 -0.67 7.41
CA SER A 156 -10.46 0.51 6.98
C SER A 156 -10.39 1.62 8.04
N LEU A 157 -10.61 1.27 9.33
CA LEU A 157 -10.47 2.23 10.43
C LEU A 157 -9.04 2.79 10.50
N TYR A 158 -8.05 1.91 10.39
CA TYR A 158 -6.64 2.30 10.42
C TYR A 158 -6.29 3.27 9.29
N ALA A 159 -6.74 2.99 8.06
CA ALA A 159 -6.52 3.86 6.91
C ALA A 159 -7.18 5.23 7.08
N LEU A 160 -8.41 5.30 7.61
CA LEU A 160 -9.11 6.57 7.83
C LEU A 160 -8.44 7.44 8.89
N LEU A 161 -8.06 6.84 10.02
CA LEU A 161 -7.33 7.54 11.07
C LEU A 161 -5.97 8.02 10.57
N SER A 162 -5.29 7.19 9.78
CA SER A 162 -4.03 7.56 9.14
C SER A 162 -4.23 8.72 8.19
N ALA A 163 -5.25 8.67 7.32
CA ALA A 163 -5.63 9.74 6.40
C ALA A 163 -5.95 11.08 7.10
N GLY A 164 -6.10 11.08 8.43
CA GLY A 164 -6.36 12.28 9.22
C GLY A 164 -7.84 12.54 9.46
N VAL A 165 -8.73 11.56 9.24
CA VAL A 165 -10.13 11.71 9.65
C VAL A 165 -10.18 11.98 11.14
N ASP A 166 -10.95 13.00 11.53
CA ASP A 166 -11.02 13.45 12.92
C ASP A 166 -11.36 12.29 13.87
N PRO A 167 -10.61 12.06 14.96
CA PRO A 167 -10.92 11.01 15.92
C PRO A 167 -12.28 11.18 16.62
N GLU A 168 -12.91 12.35 16.53
CA GLU A 168 -14.27 12.62 17.03
C GLU A 168 -15.36 12.37 15.99
N ASP A 169 -14.98 12.06 14.76
CA ASP A 169 -15.96 11.78 13.72
C ASP A 169 -16.87 10.62 14.17
N PRO A 170 -18.21 10.78 14.06
CA PRO A 170 -19.16 9.75 14.50
C PRO A 170 -18.85 8.38 13.92
N MET A 171 -18.40 8.30 12.66
CA MET A 171 -18.04 7.05 11.99
C MET A 171 -16.86 6.34 12.68
N ILE A 172 -15.86 7.11 13.13
CA ILE A 172 -14.69 6.60 13.85
C ILE A 172 -15.10 6.09 15.23
N LEU A 173 -15.87 6.89 15.99
CA LEU A 173 -16.34 6.53 17.32
C LEU A 173 -17.27 5.32 17.28
N ASP A 174 -18.15 5.25 16.29
CA ASP A 174 -19.04 4.12 16.05
C ASP A 174 -18.26 2.87 15.66
N SER A 175 -17.23 3.00 14.81
CA SER A 175 -16.36 1.87 14.45
C SER A 175 -15.67 1.28 15.68
N LEU A 176 -15.14 2.10 16.60
CA LEU A 176 -14.58 1.63 17.88
C LEU A 176 -15.62 0.95 18.78
N ASP A 177 -16.90 1.25 18.55
CA ASP A 177 -18.05 0.63 19.21
C ASP A 177 -18.57 -0.64 18.53
N SER A 178 -17.97 -1.05 17.42
CA SER A 178 -18.35 -2.27 16.71
C SER A 178 -17.99 -3.52 17.50
N LYS A 179 -18.58 -4.66 17.13
CA LYS A 179 -18.30 -5.95 17.78
C LYS A 179 -16.82 -6.33 17.72
N VAL A 180 -16.11 -5.96 16.65
CA VAL A 180 -14.67 -6.25 16.45
C VAL A 180 -13.84 -5.65 17.57
N PHE A 181 -14.10 -4.40 17.94
CA PHE A 181 -13.33 -3.70 18.97
C PHE A 181 -13.87 -3.95 20.38
N LYS A 182 -15.20 -4.07 20.55
CA LYS A 182 -15.83 -4.31 21.87
C LYS A 182 -15.53 -5.68 22.44
N ASN A 183 -15.85 -6.73 21.68
CA ASN A 183 -15.75 -8.09 22.20
C ASN A 183 -14.29 -8.59 22.24
N GLY A 184 -13.38 -7.81 21.66
CA GLY A 184 -12.08 -8.32 21.26
C GLY A 184 -12.26 -9.31 20.12
N LEU A 185 -11.15 -9.63 19.47
CA LEU A 185 -11.10 -10.67 18.46
C LEU A 185 -10.93 -12.05 19.13
N LYS A 186 -11.49 -12.23 20.34
CA LYS A 186 -11.42 -13.49 21.10
C LYS A 186 -12.06 -14.62 20.29
N GLY A 187 -11.28 -15.67 20.02
CA GLY A 187 -11.67 -16.79 19.15
C GLY A 187 -11.39 -16.55 17.65
N PHE A 188 -11.05 -15.33 17.24
CA PHE A 188 -10.39 -15.07 15.97
C PHE A 188 -8.88 -15.22 16.20
N ASN A 189 -8.39 -16.47 16.20
CA ASN A 189 -6.95 -16.80 16.21
C ASN A 189 -6.32 -16.38 14.87
N ARG A 190 -6.35 -15.08 14.54
CA ARG A 190 -5.91 -14.52 13.27
C ARG A 190 -5.00 -13.34 13.53
N THR A 191 -3.69 -13.60 13.54
CA THR A 191 -2.64 -12.57 13.75
C THR A 191 -2.91 -11.32 12.93
N TYR A 192 -3.29 -11.45 11.65
CA TYR A 192 -3.68 -10.34 10.79
C TYR A 192 -4.76 -9.44 11.42
N SER A 193 -5.89 -10.01 11.84
CA SER A 193 -6.99 -9.21 12.39
C SER A 193 -6.60 -8.55 13.70
N GLN A 194 -5.90 -9.27 14.56
CA GLN A 194 -5.41 -8.76 15.86
C GLN A 194 -4.44 -7.59 15.66
N SER A 195 -3.46 -7.79 14.80
CA SER A 195 -2.41 -6.81 14.52
C SER A 195 -2.99 -5.54 13.92
N VAL A 196 -3.88 -5.67 12.92
CA VAL A 196 -4.49 -4.51 12.27
C VAL A 196 -5.46 -3.78 13.21
N ALA A 197 -6.21 -4.49 14.05
CA ALA A 197 -7.05 -3.86 15.08
C ALA A 197 -6.21 -3.07 16.09
N GLY A 198 -5.09 -3.64 16.53
CA GLY A 198 -4.12 -2.97 17.39
C GLY A 198 -3.50 -1.74 16.73
N LEU A 199 -3.12 -1.82 15.44
CA LEU A 199 -2.61 -0.68 14.67
C LEU A 199 -3.66 0.43 14.54
N ALA A 200 -4.93 0.08 14.30
CA ALA A 200 -6.03 1.06 14.27
C ALA A 200 -6.20 1.78 15.62
N GLN A 201 -6.10 1.05 16.74
CA GLN A 201 -6.16 1.63 18.08
C GLN A 201 -4.94 2.54 18.38
N ILE A 202 -3.75 2.14 17.95
CA ILE A 202 -2.54 2.98 18.06
C ILE A 202 -2.73 4.28 17.25
N ALA A 203 -3.24 4.17 16.02
CA ALA A 203 -3.54 5.33 15.18
C ALA A 203 -4.59 6.25 15.82
N PHE A 204 -5.63 5.69 16.43
CA PHE A 204 -6.65 6.46 17.15
C PHE A 204 -6.04 7.25 18.30
N ILE A 205 -5.24 6.60 19.13
CA ILE A 205 -4.55 7.26 20.25
C ILE A 205 -3.67 8.38 19.72
N ARG A 206 -2.85 8.14 18.68
CA ARG A 206 -2.00 9.18 18.07
C ARG A 206 -2.82 10.35 17.54
N ALA A 207 -3.91 10.10 16.83
CA ALA A 207 -4.78 11.14 16.30
C ALA A 207 -5.37 12.01 17.42
N VAL A 208 -5.88 11.39 18.49
CA VAL A 208 -6.39 12.10 19.67
C VAL A 208 -5.29 12.93 20.32
N LEU A 209 -4.09 12.37 20.49
CA LEU A 209 -2.97 13.05 21.14
C LEU A 209 -2.41 14.21 20.32
N ASN A 210 -2.41 14.09 18.99
CA ASN A 210 -2.00 15.17 18.10
C ASN A 210 -3.02 16.31 18.13
N LYS A 211 -4.32 15.99 18.13
CA LYS A 211 -5.40 17.00 18.23
C LYS A 211 -5.43 17.68 19.61
N TYR A 212 -5.15 16.93 20.67
CA TYR A 212 -5.24 17.40 22.07
C TYR A 212 -3.89 17.37 22.79
N SER A 213 -2.86 17.94 22.15
CA SER A 213 -1.50 17.99 22.69
C SER A 213 -1.43 18.59 24.11
N ASP A 214 -2.35 19.50 24.42
CA ASP A 214 -2.56 20.05 25.76
C ASP A 214 -3.46 19.13 26.61
N LYS A 215 -2.82 18.39 27.51
CA LYS A 215 -3.42 17.32 28.36
C LYS A 215 -4.69 17.70 29.14
N PHE A 216 -5.01 18.99 29.28
CA PHE A 216 -6.10 19.49 30.11
C PHE A 216 -7.41 19.76 29.37
N LYS A 217 -7.47 19.61 28.05
CA LYS A 217 -8.67 19.95 27.24
C LYS A 217 -9.33 18.79 26.52
N MET A 218 -8.85 17.55 26.68
CA MET A 218 -9.43 16.39 26.01
C MET A 218 -10.84 16.08 26.55
N PRO A 219 -11.85 15.93 25.68
CA PRO A 219 -13.19 15.50 26.09
C PRO A 219 -13.18 14.17 26.84
N ASN A 220 -14.01 14.04 27.88
CA ASN A 220 -14.11 12.84 28.71
C ASN A 220 -14.41 11.56 27.90
N VAL A 221 -15.18 11.69 26.81
CA VAL A 221 -15.49 10.55 25.93
C VAL A 221 -14.24 10.03 25.25
N LEU A 222 -13.39 10.90 24.71
CA LEU A 222 -12.13 10.51 24.07
C LEU A 222 -11.14 9.96 25.09
N LYS A 223 -11.04 10.58 26.27
CA LYS A 223 -10.20 10.07 27.35
C LYS A 223 -10.56 8.62 27.67
N ARG A 224 -11.86 8.30 27.82
CA ARG A 224 -12.32 6.92 28.04
C ARG A 224 -11.93 6.00 26.89
N ARG A 225 -12.14 6.42 25.64
CA ARG A 225 -11.80 5.62 24.45
C ARG A 225 -10.30 5.36 24.32
N VAL A 226 -9.46 6.32 24.65
CA VAL A 226 -7.99 6.16 24.68
C VAL A 226 -7.62 5.11 25.72
N MET A 227 -8.18 5.18 26.93
CA MET A 227 -7.93 4.19 27.97
C MET A 227 -8.42 2.78 27.59
N ASP A 228 -9.60 2.68 26.99
CA ASP A 228 -10.12 1.41 26.48
C ASP A 228 -9.22 0.85 25.38
N SER A 229 -8.76 1.69 24.46
CA SER A 229 -7.84 1.31 23.38
C SER A 229 -6.50 0.82 23.92
N LEU A 230 -5.93 1.49 24.93
CA LEU A 230 -4.69 1.05 25.59
C LEU A 230 -4.84 -0.35 26.21
N LYS A 231 -5.95 -0.60 26.91
CA LYS A 231 -6.26 -1.92 27.47
C LYS A 231 -6.38 -2.99 26.38
N LYS A 232 -6.98 -2.64 25.25
CA LYS A 232 -7.15 -3.56 24.12
C LYS A 232 -5.82 -3.84 23.41
N ILE A 233 -4.97 -2.84 23.21
CA ILE A 233 -3.61 -3.03 22.66
C ILE A 233 -2.84 -4.05 23.51
N LYS A 234 -2.89 -3.95 24.84
CA LYS A 234 -2.28 -4.94 25.73
C LYS A 234 -2.81 -6.36 25.48
N SER A 235 -4.13 -6.52 25.40
CA SER A 235 -4.78 -7.80 25.06
C SER A 235 -4.33 -8.32 23.69
N HIS A 236 -4.20 -7.46 22.68
CA HIS A 236 -3.75 -7.84 21.35
C HIS A 236 -2.28 -8.30 21.35
N VAL A 237 -1.41 -7.66 22.13
CA VAL A 237 -0.01 -8.09 22.32
C VAL A 237 0.04 -9.49 22.93
N GLU A 238 -0.69 -9.71 24.04
CA GLU A 238 -0.76 -11.00 24.74
C GLU A 238 -1.31 -12.11 23.81
N GLU A 239 -2.35 -11.82 23.03
CA GLU A 239 -2.95 -12.78 22.10
C GLU A 239 -2.01 -13.12 20.93
N ILE A 240 -1.30 -12.15 20.36
CA ILE A 240 -0.35 -12.38 19.26
C ILE A 240 0.84 -13.21 19.74
N GLU A 241 1.35 -12.95 20.94
CA GLU A 241 2.41 -13.73 21.55
C GLU A 241 1.99 -15.19 21.76
N GLN A 242 0.80 -15.42 22.30
CA GLN A 242 0.28 -16.77 22.59
C GLN A 242 0.09 -17.64 21.35
N VAL A 243 -0.19 -17.05 20.19
CA VAL A 243 -0.45 -17.79 18.93
C VAL A 243 0.73 -17.83 17.98
N MET A 244 1.91 -17.38 18.42
CA MET A 244 3.14 -17.48 17.64
C MET A 244 3.62 -18.94 17.60
N TYR A 245 3.99 -19.42 16.42
CA TYR A 245 4.57 -20.75 16.27
C TYR A 245 6.00 -20.78 16.82
N ASP A 246 6.48 -21.97 17.22
CA ASP A 246 7.84 -22.18 17.70
C ASP A 246 8.92 -21.73 16.69
N LYS A 247 8.59 -21.76 15.39
CA LYS A 247 9.45 -21.26 14.31
C LYS A 247 9.54 -19.73 14.26
N GLY A 248 8.88 -19.00 15.15
CA GLY A 248 8.98 -17.55 15.24
C GLY A 248 8.14 -16.79 14.23
N GLY A 249 6.98 -17.31 13.83
CA GLY A 249 6.08 -16.56 12.97
C GLY A 249 4.64 -16.97 13.12
N TRP A 250 3.81 -16.50 12.21
CA TRP A 250 2.37 -16.71 12.20
C TRP A 250 1.89 -17.10 10.81
N GLU A 251 0.71 -17.70 10.75
CA GLU A 251 0.05 -18.02 9.48
C GLU A 251 -1.40 -17.57 9.42
N TYR A 252 -1.90 -17.35 8.22
CA TYR A 252 -3.33 -17.24 8.00
C TYR A 252 -4.04 -18.58 8.28
N PRO A 253 -5.21 -18.57 8.96
CA PRO A 253 -5.91 -19.82 9.28
C PRO A 253 -6.20 -20.67 8.05
N GLY A 254 -5.89 -21.96 8.13
CA GLY A 254 -6.13 -22.95 7.07
C GLY A 254 -4.98 -23.10 6.06
N HIS A 255 -3.88 -22.34 6.18
CA HIS A 255 -2.72 -22.49 5.28
C HIS A 255 -1.84 -23.70 5.61
N SER A 256 -1.63 -24.02 6.89
CA SER A 256 -0.81 -25.17 7.33
C SER A 256 -1.31 -26.51 6.81
N GLU A 257 -2.63 -26.69 6.68
CA GLU A 257 -3.24 -27.90 6.12
C GLU A 257 -2.82 -28.15 4.66
N VAL A 258 -2.52 -27.09 3.91
CA VAL A 258 -2.22 -27.16 2.47
C VAL A 258 -0.72 -27.27 2.20
N HIS A 259 0.10 -26.54 2.98
CA HIS A 259 1.52 -26.36 2.65
C HIS A 259 2.49 -27.09 3.59
N ASN A 260 2.00 -27.75 4.65
CA ASN A 260 2.85 -28.37 5.68
C ASN A 260 3.89 -27.39 6.28
N GLN A 261 3.61 -26.08 6.18
CA GLN A 261 4.43 -24.99 6.68
C GLN A 261 3.55 -24.09 7.54
N PRO A 262 3.78 -24.01 8.86
CA PRO A 262 2.88 -23.31 9.77
C PRO A 262 3.14 -21.79 9.84
N VAL A 263 3.94 -21.22 8.95
CA VAL A 263 4.35 -19.81 9.01
C VAL A 263 4.38 -19.21 7.62
N ASP A 264 3.75 -18.05 7.44
CA ASP A 264 3.85 -17.22 6.25
C ASP A 264 4.36 -15.82 6.57
N LEU A 265 5.10 -15.25 5.62
CA LEU A 265 5.79 -13.98 5.82
C LEU A 265 4.82 -12.78 5.83
N SER A 266 3.72 -12.89 5.09
CA SER A 266 2.71 -11.83 4.99
C SER A 266 1.97 -11.61 6.31
N ASN A 267 1.61 -12.66 7.02
CA ASN A 267 0.96 -12.55 8.32
C ASN A 267 1.97 -12.23 9.42
N THR A 268 3.19 -12.78 9.29
CA THR A 268 4.29 -12.52 10.23
C THR A 268 4.68 -11.04 10.28
N GLN A 269 4.72 -10.33 9.14
CA GLN A 269 5.02 -8.89 9.15
C GLN A 269 3.95 -8.07 9.87
N TYR A 270 2.67 -8.44 9.77
CA TYR A 270 1.63 -7.75 10.54
C TYR A 270 1.84 -7.90 12.04
N GLY A 271 2.13 -9.12 12.50
CA GLY A 271 2.44 -9.41 13.90
C GLY A 271 3.62 -8.57 14.41
N ILE A 272 4.77 -8.66 13.74
CA ILE A 272 5.98 -7.92 14.13
C ILE A 272 5.76 -6.41 14.05
N TYR A 273 5.15 -5.89 12.99
CA TYR A 273 4.94 -4.46 12.84
C TYR A 273 3.98 -3.92 13.90
N PHE A 274 2.91 -4.63 14.24
CA PHE A 274 2.04 -4.23 15.35
C PHE A 274 2.78 -4.21 16.69
N LEU A 275 3.52 -5.28 17.03
CA LEU A 275 4.29 -5.34 18.27
C LEU A 275 5.31 -4.19 18.34
N TYR A 276 5.94 -3.87 17.21
CA TYR A 276 6.87 -2.75 17.08
C TYR A 276 6.21 -1.40 17.37
N GLU A 277 5.07 -1.13 16.74
CA GLU A 277 4.31 0.10 16.94
C GLU A 277 3.75 0.21 18.37
N ALA A 278 3.32 -0.90 18.96
CA ALA A 278 2.91 -0.96 20.36
C ALA A 278 4.08 -0.63 21.30
N LYS A 279 5.28 -1.13 21.02
CA LYS A 279 6.50 -0.84 21.79
C LYS A 279 6.87 0.65 21.69
N ARG A 280 6.79 1.24 20.49
CA ARG A 280 6.99 2.69 20.28
C ARG A 280 5.95 3.52 21.04
N LEU A 281 4.68 3.10 21.01
CA LEU A 281 3.62 3.75 21.77
C LEU A 281 3.96 3.73 23.26
N VAL A 282 4.22 2.56 23.85
CA VAL A 282 4.58 2.41 25.27
C VAL A 282 5.75 3.33 25.65
N LYS A 283 6.82 3.33 24.85
CA LYS A 283 8.01 4.17 25.10
C LYS A 283 7.67 5.66 25.11
N ASN A 284 6.94 6.14 24.10
CA ASN A 284 6.58 7.56 23.99
C ASN A 284 5.53 7.99 25.04
N GLN A 285 4.62 7.11 25.44
CA GLN A 285 3.57 7.45 26.41
C GLN A 285 4.03 7.42 27.87
N LYS A 286 5.07 6.65 28.22
CA LYS A 286 5.67 6.71 29.57
C LYS A 286 6.08 8.14 29.96
N GLU A 287 6.43 8.98 28.99
CA GLU A 287 6.76 10.38 29.22
C GLU A 287 5.52 11.29 29.27
N LYS A 288 4.54 11.06 28.39
CA LYS A 288 3.37 11.96 28.23
C LYS A 288 2.19 11.63 29.15
N PHE A 289 1.93 10.37 29.48
CA PHE A 289 0.76 9.94 30.25
C PHE A 289 1.10 8.93 31.35
N LYS A 290 2.24 9.14 32.02
CA LYS A 290 2.74 8.27 33.09
C LYS A 290 1.68 7.86 34.14
N ASP A 291 0.75 8.76 34.46
CA ASP A 291 -0.27 8.54 35.51
C ASP A 291 -1.50 7.74 35.00
N GLN A 292 -1.63 7.56 33.70
CA GLN A 292 -2.77 6.89 33.06
C GLN A 292 -2.38 5.57 32.39
N PHE A 293 -1.09 5.37 32.13
CA PHE A 293 -0.57 4.17 31.51
C PHE A 293 -0.30 3.09 32.56
N ASP A 294 -0.65 1.84 32.28
CA ASP A 294 -0.25 0.71 33.14
C ASP A 294 1.29 0.63 33.14
N PRO A 295 1.97 0.95 34.26
CA PRO A 295 3.43 1.01 34.30
C PRO A 295 4.07 -0.34 34.03
N ASN A 296 3.31 -1.43 34.19
CA ASN A 296 3.76 -2.80 33.97
C ASN A 296 3.50 -3.27 32.53
N PHE A 297 2.77 -2.52 31.71
CA PHE A 297 2.59 -2.90 30.32
C PHE A 297 3.91 -2.73 29.55
N THR A 298 4.42 -3.86 29.08
CA THR A 298 5.62 -3.97 28.25
C THR A 298 5.29 -4.86 27.05
N VAL A 299 6.00 -4.63 25.95
CA VAL A 299 5.95 -5.52 24.78
C VAL A 299 7.17 -6.43 24.86
N PRO A 300 7.01 -7.76 24.88
CA PRO A 300 8.13 -8.68 25.02
C PRO A 300 9.05 -8.63 23.80
N ASN A 301 10.35 -8.85 24.03
CA ASN A 301 11.34 -8.93 22.96
C ASN A 301 11.36 -10.31 22.28
N GLU A 302 10.85 -11.35 22.94
CA GLU A 302 10.92 -12.75 22.46
C GLU A 302 10.37 -12.94 21.05
N PRO A 303 9.21 -12.36 20.66
CA PRO A 303 8.73 -12.47 19.28
C PRO A 303 9.72 -11.95 18.24
N PHE A 304 10.40 -10.82 18.50
CA PHE A 304 11.39 -10.26 17.59
C PHE A 304 12.61 -11.17 17.41
N VAL A 305 13.08 -11.79 18.51
CA VAL A 305 14.21 -12.71 18.48
C VAL A 305 13.85 -13.99 17.71
N LYS A 306 12.69 -14.60 18.00
CA LYS A 306 12.26 -15.82 17.31
C LYS A 306 12.00 -15.58 15.82
N THR A 307 11.38 -14.45 15.45
CA THR A 307 11.14 -14.12 14.05
C THR A 307 12.42 -13.89 13.26
N LEU A 308 13.50 -13.43 13.89
CA LEU A 308 14.75 -13.20 13.18
C LEU A 308 15.28 -14.47 12.49
N ASP A 309 15.27 -15.60 13.17
CA ASP A 309 15.76 -16.88 12.62
C ASP A 309 14.93 -17.31 11.40
N TYR A 310 13.60 -17.16 11.47
CA TYR A 310 12.71 -17.41 10.35
C TYR A 310 12.99 -16.49 9.15
N ILE A 311 13.15 -15.19 9.38
CA ILE A 311 13.39 -14.23 8.30
C ILE A 311 14.75 -14.46 7.64
N LEU A 312 15.80 -14.69 8.44
CA LEU A 312 17.14 -14.95 7.90
C LEU A 312 17.21 -16.28 7.12
N SER A 313 16.53 -17.33 7.61
CA SER A 313 16.52 -18.64 6.94
C SER A 313 15.63 -18.69 5.69
N SER A 314 14.68 -17.76 5.54
CA SER A 314 13.79 -17.66 4.38
C SER A 314 14.30 -16.73 3.27
N GLN A 315 15.42 -16.05 3.48
CA GLN A 315 16.03 -15.22 2.45
C GLN A 315 16.53 -16.09 1.29
N ARG A 316 16.19 -15.71 0.05
CA ARG A 316 16.52 -16.49 -1.15
C ARG A 316 17.99 -16.36 -1.56
N ASP A 317 18.39 -17.25 -2.46
CA ASP A 317 19.68 -17.17 -3.12
C ASP A 317 19.82 -15.87 -3.93
N SER A 318 21.07 -15.48 -4.18
CA SER A 318 21.35 -14.23 -4.88
C SER A 318 20.98 -14.33 -6.35
N VAL A 319 20.32 -13.31 -6.88
CA VAL A 319 20.05 -13.16 -8.33
C VAL A 319 21.10 -12.29 -9.02
N GLY A 320 22.33 -12.28 -8.47
CA GLY A 320 23.43 -11.41 -8.87
C GLY A 320 23.79 -10.37 -7.81
N ASP A 321 24.82 -9.57 -8.10
CA ASP A 321 25.24 -8.48 -7.22
C ASP A 321 24.72 -7.14 -7.73
N VAL A 322 24.27 -6.28 -6.82
CA VAL A 322 23.71 -4.97 -7.14
C VAL A 322 24.45 -3.89 -6.38
N LYS A 323 24.75 -2.81 -7.10
CA LYS A 323 25.33 -1.60 -6.53
C LYS A 323 24.23 -0.81 -5.83
N ILE A 324 24.33 -0.67 -4.51
CA ILE A 324 23.46 0.21 -3.74
C ILE A 324 24.14 1.56 -3.57
N TYR A 325 23.43 2.61 -3.94
CA TYR A 325 23.86 3.99 -3.75
C TYR A 325 23.14 4.59 -2.54
N ARG A 326 23.85 5.42 -1.77
CA ARG A 326 23.25 6.21 -0.69
C ARG A 326 23.09 7.66 -1.11
N GLU A 327 22.19 8.35 -0.42
CA GLU A 327 21.93 9.77 -0.65
C GLU A 327 23.21 10.60 -0.61
N GLN A 328 23.51 11.24 -1.74
CA GLN A 328 24.13 12.55 -1.81
C GLN A 328 23.19 13.44 -2.63
N PRO A 329 23.00 14.71 -2.25
CA PRO A 329 22.10 15.62 -2.95
C PRO A 329 22.57 16.04 -4.35
N ASP A 330 23.79 15.67 -4.77
CA ASP A 330 24.34 16.04 -6.08
C ASP A 330 24.68 14.79 -6.92
N PRO A 331 23.96 14.56 -8.05
CA PRO A 331 24.19 13.42 -8.94
C PRO A 331 25.54 13.43 -9.68
N ARG A 332 26.36 14.49 -9.53
CA ARG A 332 27.71 14.58 -10.14
C ARG A 332 28.82 13.97 -9.31
N TYR A 333 28.56 13.64 -8.04
CA TYR A 333 29.54 13.03 -7.14
C TYR A 333 29.09 11.63 -6.76
N ALA A 334 29.94 10.63 -7.00
CA ALA A 334 29.65 9.24 -6.64
C ALA A 334 30.10 8.97 -5.20
N PRO A 335 29.20 8.78 -4.21
CA PRO A 335 29.60 8.14 -2.97
C PRO A 335 29.58 6.62 -3.16
N ILE A 336 30.47 5.96 -2.44
CA ILE A 336 30.82 4.56 -2.60
C ILE A 336 29.60 3.64 -2.42
N VAL A 337 29.26 3.06 -3.57
CA VAL A 337 28.66 1.77 -3.87
C VAL A 337 29.07 0.71 -2.85
N GLN A 338 28.08 0.14 -2.15
CA GLN A 338 28.25 -1.23 -1.70
C GLN A 338 27.68 -2.14 -2.78
N GLN A 339 28.55 -2.96 -3.37
CA GLN A 339 28.12 -4.07 -4.21
C GLN A 339 27.78 -5.23 -3.27
N VAL A 340 26.52 -5.63 -3.24
CA VAL A 340 26.02 -6.69 -2.35
C VAL A 340 25.18 -7.69 -3.14
N PRO A 341 25.10 -8.95 -2.71
CA PRO A 341 24.20 -9.93 -3.30
C PRO A 341 22.75 -9.46 -3.19
N ALA A 342 22.01 -9.46 -4.29
CA ALA A 342 20.59 -9.14 -4.34
C ALA A 342 19.76 -10.36 -3.96
N ARG A 343 19.14 -10.34 -2.78
CA ARG A 343 18.35 -11.47 -2.25
C ARG A 343 16.99 -11.00 -1.76
N GLY A 344 15.93 -11.59 -2.29
CA GLY A 344 14.55 -11.30 -1.89
C GLY A 344 13.95 -12.38 -0.99
N TRP A 345 12.65 -12.26 -0.71
CA TRP A 345 11.87 -13.23 0.04
C TRP A 345 10.62 -13.64 -0.72
N GLY A 346 10.23 -14.91 -0.58
CA GLY A 346 8.95 -15.44 -1.05
C GLY A 346 7.91 -15.50 0.07
N TYR A 347 6.70 -15.97 -0.24
CA TYR A 347 5.57 -15.98 0.69
C TYR A 347 5.75 -16.94 1.88
N ILE A 348 6.25 -18.15 1.61
CA ILE A 348 6.58 -19.19 2.60
C ILE A 348 7.98 -19.74 2.31
N LEU A 349 8.57 -20.50 3.24
CA LEU A 349 9.95 -21.01 3.14
C LEU A 349 10.21 -21.80 1.84
N ASP A 350 9.23 -22.58 1.36
CA ASP A 350 9.39 -23.38 0.13
C ASP A 350 8.95 -22.65 -1.16
N TYR A 351 8.43 -21.41 -1.05
CA TYR A 351 7.94 -20.65 -2.20
C TYR A 351 9.08 -20.02 -3.01
N ARG A 352 9.49 -20.71 -4.07
CA ARG A 352 10.75 -20.42 -4.80
C ARG A 352 10.90 -18.98 -5.31
N THR A 353 9.80 -18.32 -5.64
CA THR A 353 9.81 -16.98 -6.22
C THR A 353 9.87 -15.91 -5.13
N ALA A 354 10.92 -15.08 -5.15
CA ALA A 354 10.94 -13.85 -4.40
C ALA A 354 10.01 -12.81 -5.02
N THR A 355 9.36 -12.02 -4.17
CA THR A 355 8.36 -11.05 -4.58
C THR A 355 8.62 -9.73 -3.87
N SER A 356 8.22 -8.61 -4.47
CA SER A 356 8.42 -7.31 -3.83
C SER A 356 7.57 -7.16 -2.58
N SER A 357 6.32 -7.66 -2.58
CA SER A 357 5.44 -7.60 -1.41
C SER A 357 6.04 -8.34 -0.22
N MET A 358 6.63 -9.51 -0.45
CA MET A 358 7.27 -10.34 0.57
C MET A 358 8.67 -9.83 0.94
N THR A 359 9.43 -9.32 -0.02
CA THR A 359 10.71 -8.68 0.27
C THR A 359 10.52 -7.43 1.14
N PHE A 360 9.54 -6.57 0.86
CA PHE A 360 9.19 -5.47 1.75
C PHE A 360 8.70 -5.96 3.12
N ALA A 361 7.88 -7.02 3.17
CA ALA A 361 7.43 -7.61 4.43
C ALA A 361 8.60 -8.06 5.32
N ALA A 362 9.58 -8.80 4.77
CA ALA A 362 10.79 -9.18 5.49
C ALA A 362 11.63 -7.98 5.92
N LEU A 363 11.77 -6.97 5.05
CA LEU A 363 12.51 -5.75 5.37
C LEU A 363 11.85 -4.94 6.48
N ILE A 364 10.51 -4.88 6.54
CA ILE A 364 9.76 -4.29 7.67
C ILE A 364 10.07 -5.06 8.96
N CYS A 365 10.03 -6.40 8.94
CA CYS A 365 10.39 -7.23 10.10
C CYS A 365 11.83 -6.96 10.56
N LEU A 366 12.81 -7.04 9.66
CA LEU A 366 14.22 -6.82 9.98
C LEU A 366 14.48 -5.42 10.54
N THR A 367 13.77 -4.41 10.03
CA THR A 367 13.86 -3.04 10.54
C THR A 367 13.37 -2.93 11.99
N ALA A 368 12.19 -3.49 12.28
CA ALA A 368 11.62 -3.53 13.62
C ALA A 368 12.47 -4.35 14.61
N ILE A 369 13.02 -5.47 14.15
CA ILE A 369 13.93 -6.33 14.92
C ILE A 369 15.23 -5.58 15.21
N LYS A 370 15.84 -4.93 14.20
CA LYS A 370 17.07 -4.15 14.36
C LYS A 370 16.90 -3.05 15.41
N ASP A 371 15.82 -2.27 15.33
CA ASP A 371 15.54 -1.22 16.31
C ASP A 371 15.34 -1.80 17.72
N THR A 372 14.69 -2.97 17.83
CA THR A 372 14.58 -3.69 19.11
C THR A 372 15.94 -4.13 19.65
N TYR A 373 16.83 -4.68 18.81
CA TYR A 373 18.18 -5.05 19.22
C TYR A 373 18.99 -3.83 19.66
N LEU A 374 18.90 -2.72 18.94
CA LEU A 374 19.68 -1.51 19.23
C LEU A 374 19.19 -0.74 20.46
N THR A 375 17.92 -0.90 20.83
CA THR A 375 17.32 -0.21 21.98
C THR A 375 17.25 -1.05 23.26
N ASP A 376 17.56 -2.35 23.18
CA ASP A 376 17.63 -3.23 24.34
C ASP A 376 19.09 -3.42 24.80
N ASP A 377 19.33 -3.25 26.10
CA ASP A 377 20.69 -3.26 26.65
C ASP A 377 21.41 -4.59 26.51
N LYS A 378 20.68 -5.72 26.50
CA LYS A 378 21.27 -7.06 26.36
C LYS A 378 21.45 -7.42 24.89
N LEU A 379 20.43 -7.16 24.07
CA LEU A 379 20.47 -7.53 22.65
C LEU A 379 21.50 -6.71 21.87
N LYS A 380 21.73 -5.44 22.22
CA LYS A 380 22.69 -4.58 21.51
C LYS A 380 24.14 -5.05 21.61
N GLU A 381 24.46 -5.94 22.56
CA GLU A 381 25.79 -6.53 22.73
C GLU A 381 26.07 -7.63 21.70
N ASP A 382 25.04 -8.23 21.10
CA ASP A 382 25.16 -9.24 20.05
C ASP A 382 25.49 -8.60 18.69
N LYS A 383 26.74 -8.18 18.54
CA LYS A 383 27.25 -7.52 17.32
C LYS A 383 27.23 -8.42 16.09
N GLU A 384 27.37 -9.74 16.27
CA GLU A 384 27.35 -10.68 15.14
C GLU A 384 25.94 -10.83 14.57
N THR A 385 24.93 -10.90 15.43
CA THR A 385 23.53 -10.90 14.97
C THR A 385 23.16 -9.58 14.30
N LEU A 386 23.59 -8.43 14.84
CA LEU A 386 23.40 -7.13 14.19
C LEU A 386 24.03 -7.06 12.79
N LYS A 387 25.23 -7.61 12.60
CA LYS A 387 25.86 -7.71 11.26
C LYS A 387 25.04 -8.57 10.29
N LYS A 388 24.49 -9.69 10.75
CA LYS A 388 23.62 -10.55 9.93
C LYS A 388 22.34 -9.82 9.52
N ILE A 389 21.72 -9.09 10.44
CA ILE A 389 20.55 -8.24 10.17
C ILE A 389 20.91 -7.18 9.10
N ASP A 390 22.02 -6.47 9.27
CA ASP A 390 22.48 -5.45 8.32
C ASP A 390 22.74 -6.04 6.92
N ALA A 391 23.42 -7.18 6.85
CA ALA A 391 23.67 -7.87 5.59
C ALA A 391 22.37 -8.31 4.89
N ALA A 392 21.40 -8.82 5.66
CA ALA A 392 20.10 -9.22 5.13
C ALA A 392 19.31 -8.00 4.62
N ILE A 393 19.26 -6.90 5.39
CA ILE A 393 18.61 -5.65 4.98
C ILE A 393 19.23 -5.13 3.69
N LEU A 394 20.55 -5.04 3.61
CA LEU A 394 21.25 -4.57 2.41
C LEU A 394 20.93 -5.45 1.21
N SER A 395 20.98 -6.78 1.37
CA SER A 395 20.69 -7.71 0.27
C SER A 395 19.24 -7.59 -0.24
N GLY A 396 18.29 -7.35 0.68
CA GLY A 396 16.90 -7.08 0.35
C GLY A 396 16.69 -5.76 -0.39
N VAL A 397 17.35 -4.69 0.08
CA VAL A 397 17.33 -3.39 -0.60
C VAL A 397 17.94 -3.51 -1.98
N ALA A 398 19.04 -4.26 -2.17
CA ALA A 398 19.62 -4.55 -3.47
C ALA A 398 18.62 -5.26 -4.40
N TRP A 399 17.89 -6.26 -3.91
CA TRP A 399 16.88 -6.97 -4.69
C TRP A 399 15.76 -6.03 -5.15
N ILE A 400 15.24 -5.18 -4.26
CA ILE A 400 14.23 -4.16 -4.61
C ILE A 400 14.79 -3.16 -5.61
N THR A 401 15.98 -2.63 -5.36
CA THR A 401 16.64 -1.60 -6.18
C THR A 401 16.79 -2.05 -7.64
N HIS A 402 17.18 -3.32 -7.85
CA HIS A 402 17.32 -3.89 -9.19
C HIS A 402 15.98 -4.02 -9.94
N ARG A 403 14.87 -4.18 -9.21
CA ARG A 403 13.55 -4.49 -9.77
C ARG A 403 12.53 -3.37 -9.59
N PHE A 404 12.93 -2.24 -9.02
CA PHE A 404 11.99 -1.28 -8.46
C PHE A 404 10.98 -0.78 -9.51
N ARG A 405 9.70 -0.91 -9.18
CA ARG A 405 8.57 -0.34 -9.91
C ARG A 405 7.48 0.01 -8.92
N ALA A 406 6.91 1.20 -9.07
CA ALA A 406 5.84 1.67 -8.19
C ALA A 406 4.44 1.13 -8.56
N ASP A 407 4.29 0.46 -9.71
CA ASP A 407 3.02 0.05 -10.30
C ASP A 407 2.71 -1.46 -10.19
N GLY A 408 3.49 -2.22 -9.42
CA GLY A 408 3.25 -3.66 -9.35
C GLY A 408 4.07 -4.44 -8.32
N ASN A 409 3.60 -5.65 -8.05
CA ASN A 409 4.32 -6.63 -7.24
C ASN A 409 5.35 -7.37 -8.11
N GLN A 410 6.61 -6.95 -8.00
CA GLN A 410 7.71 -7.50 -8.81
C GLN A 410 8.06 -8.90 -8.33
N VAL A 411 8.50 -9.76 -9.26
CA VAL A 411 8.86 -11.15 -8.99
C VAL A 411 10.23 -11.47 -9.56
N ASP A 412 10.78 -12.65 -9.22
CA ASP A 412 11.96 -13.17 -9.89
C ASP A 412 11.71 -13.38 -11.40
N GLU A 413 12.79 -13.35 -12.17
CA GLU A 413 12.72 -13.44 -13.62
C GLU A 413 12.10 -14.78 -14.07
N GLY A 414 11.15 -14.72 -14.99
CA GLY A 414 10.41 -15.89 -15.47
C GLY A 414 9.23 -16.33 -14.60
N ALA A 415 8.92 -15.62 -13.52
CA ALA A 415 7.67 -15.81 -12.77
C ALA A 415 6.55 -14.89 -13.31
N GLU A 416 5.30 -15.34 -13.18
CA GLU A 416 4.13 -14.54 -13.55
C GLU A 416 4.00 -13.32 -12.64
N PRO A 417 3.68 -12.12 -13.19
CA PRO A 417 3.45 -10.93 -12.39
C PRO A 417 2.41 -11.20 -11.31
N GLU A 418 2.78 -10.93 -10.06
CA GLU A 418 1.92 -11.31 -8.95
C GLU A 418 0.74 -10.35 -8.74
N HIS A 419 -0.33 -10.96 -8.28
CA HIS A 419 -1.42 -10.39 -7.49
C HIS A 419 -0.88 -9.53 -6.32
N TRP A 420 -1.75 -8.78 -5.65
CA TRP A 420 -1.49 -7.99 -4.44
C TRP A 420 -0.71 -6.69 -4.65
N LYS A 421 -0.97 -5.98 -5.76
CA LYS A 421 -0.24 -4.74 -6.11
C LYS A 421 -0.33 -3.66 -5.03
N LEU A 422 -1.54 -3.30 -4.57
CA LEU A 422 -1.66 -2.21 -3.58
C LEU A 422 -1.16 -2.64 -2.20
N TYR A 423 -1.24 -3.93 -1.87
CA TYR A 423 -0.58 -4.48 -0.70
C TYR A 423 0.95 -4.31 -0.77
N ALA A 424 1.56 -4.65 -1.92
CA ALA A 424 2.98 -4.43 -2.16
C ALA A 424 3.35 -2.94 -2.03
N MET A 425 2.53 -2.04 -2.59
CA MET A 425 2.73 -0.59 -2.44
C MET A 425 2.62 -0.15 -0.99
N CYS A 426 1.62 -0.61 -0.24
CA CYS A 426 1.50 -0.28 1.18
C CYS A 426 2.75 -0.72 1.98
N ASN A 427 3.33 -1.87 1.64
CA ASN A 427 4.58 -2.34 2.26
C ASN A 427 5.81 -1.55 1.77
N LEU A 428 5.83 -1.11 0.51
CA LEU A 428 6.84 -0.18 -0.03
C LEU A 428 6.86 1.12 0.78
N GLU A 429 5.71 1.75 1.00
CA GLU A 429 5.62 2.97 1.83
C GLU A 429 6.14 2.67 3.23
N ARG A 430 5.66 1.62 3.87
CA ARG A 430 6.01 1.30 5.25
C ARG A 430 7.51 1.08 5.42
N PHE A 431 8.11 0.24 4.58
CA PHE A 431 9.55 0.01 4.64
C PHE A 431 10.34 1.27 4.33
N SER A 432 10.02 1.98 3.24
CA SER A 432 10.79 3.15 2.81
C SER A 432 10.74 4.25 3.85
N SER A 433 9.57 4.50 4.44
CA SER A 433 9.38 5.45 5.54
C SER A 433 10.17 5.03 6.78
N LEU A 434 10.07 3.77 7.24
CA LEU A 434 10.84 3.27 8.39
C LEU A 434 12.35 3.42 8.16
N ALA A 435 12.82 3.07 6.96
CA ALA A 435 14.22 3.10 6.60
C ALA A 435 14.76 4.50 6.27
N GLY A 436 13.87 5.48 6.05
CA GLY A 436 14.26 6.80 5.58
C GLY A 436 14.84 6.79 4.16
N ILE A 437 14.35 5.89 3.30
CA ILE A 437 14.73 5.83 1.89
C ILE A 437 13.87 6.83 1.14
N ASN A 438 14.47 7.75 0.39
CA ASN A 438 13.73 8.72 -0.41
C ASN A 438 13.60 8.30 -1.89
N PHE A 439 14.57 7.55 -2.40
CA PHE A 439 14.56 7.01 -3.75
C PHE A 439 15.30 5.67 -3.82
N TYR A 440 14.93 4.84 -4.81
CA TYR A 440 15.72 3.70 -5.24
C TYR A 440 16.56 4.10 -6.46
N THR A 441 17.61 3.36 -6.73
CA THR A 441 18.47 3.62 -7.89
C THR A 441 18.33 2.51 -8.91
N GLN A 442 18.28 2.83 -10.20
CA GLN A 442 18.28 1.83 -11.25
C GLN A 442 19.43 2.12 -12.20
N THR A 443 20.24 1.11 -12.51
CA THR A 443 21.28 1.23 -13.54
C THR A 443 20.68 0.86 -14.88
N LEU A 444 20.75 1.79 -15.83
CA LEU A 444 20.30 1.60 -17.21
C LEU A 444 21.33 0.79 -18.01
N GLU A 445 20.92 0.25 -19.17
CA GLU A 445 21.78 -0.56 -20.05
C GLU A 445 23.06 0.19 -20.49
N ASP A 446 23.00 1.51 -20.60
CA ASP A 446 24.14 2.37 -20.96
C ASP A 446 25.05 2.74 -19.77
N GLY A 447 24.81 2.14 -18.60
CA GLY A 447 25.59 2.34 -17.39
C GLY A 447 25.22 3.58 -16.57
N ARG A 448 24.27 4.42 -17.03
CA ARG A 448 23.78 5.56 -16.23
C ARG A 448 22.93 5.07 -15.06
N THR A 449 23.01 5.75 -13.92
CA THR A 449 22.14 5.50 -12.78
C THR A 449 21.02 6.53 -12.73
N TRP A 450 19.79 6.06 -12.60
CA TRP A 450 18.60 6.88 -12.46
C TRP A 450 18.01 6.74 -11.05
N GLN A 451 17.65 7.85 -10.42
CA GLN A 451 16.91 7.90 -9.16
C GLN A 451 15.40 7.75 -9.42
N ARG A 452 14.79 6.78 -8.74
CA ARG A 452 13.38 6.45 -8.78
C ARG A 452 12.73 6.87 -7.46
N PHE A 453 12.02 7.99 -7.47
CA PHE A 453 11.38 8.55 -6.27
C PHE A 453 10.11 7.75 -5.96
N TRP A 454 10.23 6.77 -5.07
CA TRP A 454 9.19 5.77 -4.87
C TRP A 454 7.84 6.38 -4.50
N TYR A 455 7.83 7.45 -3.69
CA TYR A 455 6.61 8.09 -3.25
C TYR A 455 5.94 8.87 -4.38
N LYS A 456 6.71 9.69 -5.11
CA LYS A 456 6.22 10.39 -6.30
C LYS A 456 5.59 9.41 -7.30
N GLU A 457 6.35 8.41 -7.72
CA GLU A 457 5.91 7.45 -8.74
C GLU A 457 4.70 6.64 -8.30
N GLY A 458 4.67 6.21 -7.02
CA GLY A 458 3.54 5.49 -6.48
C GLY A 458 2.30 6.37 -6.32
N ALA A 459 2.46 7.64 -5.96
CA ALA A 459 1.37 8.59 -5.86
C ALA A 459 0.76 8.89 -7.23
N GLU A 460 1.59 9.15 -8.25
CA GLU A 460 1.14 9.34 -9.63
C GLU A 460 0.40 8.11 -10.16
N PHE A 461 0.92 6.91 -9.89
CA PHE A 461 0.23 5.67 -10.20
C PHE A 461 -1.15 5.60 -9.52
N LEU A 462 -1.23 5.78 -8.20
CA LEU A 462 -2.48 5.66 -7.45
C LEU A 462 -3.52 6.72 -7.83
N ILE A 463 -3.11 7.95 -8.15
CA ILE A 463 -4.01 9.00 -8.65
C ILE A 463 -4.64 8.56 -9.97
N ASN A 464 -3.84 8.05 -10.90
CA ASN A 464 -4.32 7.58 -12.20
C ASN A 464 -5.11 6.27 -12.11
N PHE A 465 -4.83 5.46 -11.09
CA PHE A 465 -5.49 4.18 -10.86
C PHE A 465 -6.81 4.30 -10.07
N GLN A 466 -7.11 5.47 -9.49
CA GLN A 466 -8.34 5.68 -8.71
C GLN A 466 -9.57 5.80 -9.61
N HIS A 467 -10.68 5.16 -9.23
CA HIS A 467 -11.97 5.37 -9.88
C HIS A 467 -12.47 6.80 -9.66
N SER A 468 -12.60 7.57 -10.74
CA SER A 468 -12.94 8.99 -10.69
C SER A 468 -14.29 9.30 -10.03
N THR A 469 -15.27 8.40 -10.16
CA THR A 469 -16.66 8.61 -9.71
C THR A 469 -16.91 8.17 -8.27
N GLU A 470 -16.27 7.11 -7.80
CA GLU A 470 -16.53 6.53 -6.47
C GLU A 470 -15.35 6.69 -5.50
N GLY A 471 -14.19 7.16 -5.95
CA GLY A 471 -13.01 7.38 -5.10
C GLY A 471 -12.32 6.10 -4.60
N SER A 472 -12.79 4.93 -5.04
CA SER A 472 -12.20 3.63 -4.71
C SER A 472 -11.07 3.26 -5.68
N TRP A 473 -10.34 2.19 -5.39
CA TRP A 473 -9.35 1.62 -6.30
C TRP A 473 -9.81 0.26 -6.83
N PRO A 474 -9.48 -0.08 -8.08
CA PRO A 474 -9.85 -1.35 -8.69
C PRO A 474 -9.43 -2.54 -7.84
N VAL A 475 -10.33 -3.52 -7.73
CA VAL A 475 -10.06 -4.81 -7.10
C VAL A 475 -9.31 -5.65 -8.10
N ALA A 476 -8.12 -6.10 -7.73
CA ALA A 476 -7.45 -7.16 -8.48
C ALA A 476 -8.33 -8.42 -8.45
N ASP A 477 -8.29 -9.25 -9.51
CA ASP A 477 -9.11 -10.47 -9.62
C ASP A 477 -8.63 -11.54 -8.62
N GLU A 478 -8.89 -11.29 -7.34
CA GLU A 478 -8.31 -11.97 -6.20
C GLU A 478 -9.42 -12.44 -5.26
N LEU A 479 -9.36 -13.72 -4.88
CA LEU A 479 -10.37 -14.41 -4.08
C LEU A 479 -10.67 -13.76 -2.71
N PHE A 480 -9.76 -12.93 -2.20
CA PHE A 480 -9.87 -12.31 -0.87
C PHE A 480 -9.76 -10.79 -0.87
N SER A 481 -9.68 -10.14 -2.05
CA SER A 481 -9.65 -8.68 -2.12
C SER A 481 -11.06 -8.09 -2.13
N SER A 482 -11.16 -6.84 -1.70
CA SER A 482 -12.38 -6.03 -1.80
C SER A 482 -12.01 -4.57 -2.00
N LYS A 483 -12.92 -3.78 -2.57
CA LYS A 483 -12.70 -2.33 -2.79
C LYS A 483 -12.26 -1.60 -1.51
N ALA A 484 -12.76 -2.03 -0.35
CA ALA A 484 -12.38 -1.45 0.93
C ALA A 484 -10.94 -1.81 1.34
N ILE A 485 -10.46 -3.02 1.03
CA ILE A 485 -9.06 -3.41 1.29
C ILE A 485 -8.13 -2.60 0.39
N GLU A 486 -8.44 -2.55 -0.91
CA GLU A 486 -7.64 -1.80 -1.89
C GLU A 486 -7.60 -0.31 -1.58
N ALA A 487 -8.75 0.29 -1.28
CA ALA A 487 -8.82 1.69 -0.87
C ALA A 487 -8.05 1.96 0.42
N ALA A 488 -8.08 1.02 1.39
CA ALA A 488 -7.31 1.18 2.61
C ALA A 488 -5.80 1.16 2.34
N PHE A 489 -5.30 0.23 1.52
CA PHE A 489 -3.89 0.20 1.14
C PHE A 489 -3.45 1.45 0.37
N ALA A 490 -4.27 1.92 -0.57
CA ALA A 490 -4.00 3.15 -1.30
C ALA A 490 -3.94 4.38 -0.37
N LEU A 491 -4.88 4.53 0.57
CA LEU A 491 -4.87 5.62 1.55
C LEU A 491 -3.64 5.56 2.46
N LEU A 492 -3.28 4.37 2.94
CA LEU A 492 -2.09 4.17 3.78
C LEU A 492 -0.80 4.58 3.04
N PHE A 493 -0.70 4.27 1.74
CA PHE A 493 0.40 4.74 0.90
C PHE A 493 0.39 6.26 0.72
N LEU A 494 -0.71 6.80 0.19
CA LEU A 494 -0.81 8.22 -0.18
C LEU A 494 -0.58 9.14 1.01
N ASN A 495 -1.03 8.74 2.20
CA ASN A 495 -0.87 9.54 3.40
C ASN A 495 0.49 9.36 4.09
N ARG A 496 1.38 8.48 3.62
CA ARG A 496 2.66 8.18 4.27
C ARG A 496 2.49 7.89 5.76
N HIS A 497 1.62 6.93 6.07
CA HIS A 497 1.16 6.70 7.43
C HIS A 497 2.26 6.25 8.41
N THR A 498 3.41 5.81 7.90
CA THR A 498 4.45 5.20 8.71
C THR A 498 5.43 6.24 9.24
N GLU A 499 5.56 6.32 10.56
CA GLU A 499 6.53 7.21 11.21
C GLU A 499 7.95 6.62 11.08
N LYS A 500 8.90 7.42 10.59
CA LYS A 500 10.31 7.03 10.42
C LYS A 500 10.90 6.42 11.70
N SER A 501 11.76 5.41 11.55
CA SER A 501 12.51 4.86 12.68
C SER A 501 13.46 5.92 13.25
N LYS A 502 13.60 5.98 14.58
CA LYS A 502 14.60 6.84 15.23
C LYS A 502 16.03 6.30 15.05
N THR A 503 16.15 5.04 14.69
CA THR A 503 17.42 4.35 14.53
C THR A 503 17.71 4.14 13.04
N PRO A 504 18.90 4.47 12.53
CA PRO A 504 19.26 4.25 11.14
C PRO A 504 19.13 2.77 10.76
N VAL A 505 18.27 2.51 9.78
CA VAL A 505 17.96 1.14 9.34
C VAL A 505 19.02 0.63 8.38
N LEU A 506 19.45 1.46 7.44
CA LEU A 506 20.60 1.14 6.60
C LEU A 506 21.86 1.20 7.50
N PRO A 507 22.78 0.21 7.42
CA PRO A 507 24.06 0.27 8.15
C PRO A 507 24.82 1.56 7.82
N GLU A 508 25.91 1.95 8.45
CA GLU A 508 26.73 3.06 7.92
C GLU A 508 27.55 2.60 6.71
N ALA A 509 27.88 3.50 5.78
CA ALA A 509 28.78 3.14 4.69
C ALA A 509 30.13 2.83 5.35
N PRO A 510 30.83 1.74 4.96
CA PRO A 510 32.16 1.52 5.48
C PRO A 510 32.97 2.78 5.18
N VAL A 511 33.49 3.41 6.24
CA VAL A 511 34.42 4.52 6.09
C VAL A 511 35.56 3.95 5.27
N THR A 512 35.65 4.35 4.01
CA THR A 512 36.84 4.07 3.23
C THR A 512 37.91 4.91 3.88
N THR A 513 38.65 4.29 4.80
CA THR A 513 39.90 4.85 5.29
C THR A 513 40.72 5.05 4.04
N GLY A 514 40.83 6.30 3.58
CA GLY A 514 41.49 6.66 2.34
C GLY A 514 42.79 5.91 2.28
N GLY A 515 42.87 4.94 1.36
CA GLY A 515 44.15 4.36 1.00
C GLY A 515 44.98 5.56 0.57
N ASN A 516 46.03 5.84 1.34
CA ASN A 516 47.10 6.72 0.91
C ASN A 516 47.54 6.20 -0.45
N THR A 517 47.07 6.85 -1.51
CA THR A 517 47.72 6.83 -2.81
C THR A 517 48.99 7.66 -2.64
N THR A 518 49.97 7.08 -1.95
CA THR A 518 51.37 7.51 -2.03
C THR A 518 52.08 6.50 -2.92
N GLU A 519 52.44 7.01 -4.09
CA GLU A 519 53.45 6.56 -5.08
C GLU A 519 53.16 5.30 -5.92
#